data_AF-A0A8C9UBT3-F1
#
_entry.id   AF-A0A8C9UBT3-F1
#
_cell.length_a   1.000
_cell.length_b   1.000
_cell.length_c   1.000
_cell.angle_alpha   90.00
_cell.angle_beta   90.00
_cell.angle_gamma   90.00
#
_symmetry.space_group_name_H-M   'P 1'
#
loop_
_entity.id
_entity.type
_entity.pdbx_description
1 polymer ?
#
loop_
_entity_poly.entity_id
_entity_poly.type
_entity_poly.pdbx_seq_one_letter_code
_entity_poly.pdbx_strand_id
1 'polypeptide(L)'
;MGELFRSEEMTLAQLFLQSEAAYCCVSELGELGKVQFRDLNPDVNVFHRKFVNEVRRCEEMDRKLRFVEKEIKKANIPIMDTGENPEVPFPRDMIDLEANFEKIENELKEINTNQEALKKNFLELTELKFILRKTQQFFDEMADPDLLEESSSLLEPSEMGRGAPLRLGFVAGVINRERIPTFERMLWRVCRGNVFLRQAEIENPLEDPVTGDYVHKSVFIIFFQGDQLKNRVKKICEGFRASLYPCPETPQERKEMASGVNTRIDDLQMVLNQTEDHRQRVLQAAAKNIRVWFIKVRKMKAIYHTLNLCNIDVTQKCLIAEVWCPVADLDSIQFALRRGTEHSGSTVPSILNRMQTNQTPPTYNKTNKFTSGFQNIVDAYGIGTYREINPAPYTIITFPFLFAVMFGDFGHGILMTLIAVWMVVRESRILSQKSDNEVKWQIVLSSAFQQRVAAWFTPILFPLS
;
A
#
# COMPACT_ATOMS: atom_id res chain seq x y z
N MET A 1 25.56 -30.47 24.87
CA MET A 1 24.82 -29.71 25.91
C MET A 1 25.58 -28.48 26.44
N GLY A 2 26.84 -28.21 26.05
CA GLY A 2 27.60 -27.05 26.54
C GLY A 2 27.48 -25.74 25.75
N GLU A 3 26.81 -25.74 24.59
CA GLU A 3 26.83 -24.60 23.65
C GLU A 3 26.01 -23.37 24.09
N LEU A 4 25.05 -23.50 25.00
CA LEU A 4 24.26 -22.36 25.50
C LEU A 4 24.85 -21.73 26.78
N PHE A 5 25.79 -22.41 27.43
CA PHE A 5 26.31 -21.99 28.74
C PHE A 5 27.23 -20.76 28.64
N ARG A 6 27.94 -20.62 27.53
CA ARG A 6 28.80 -19.48 27.20
C ARG A 6 28.60 -19.11 25.75
N SER A 7 29.03 -17.90 25.40
CA SER A 7 29.03 -17.47 24.01
C SER A 7 29.95 -18.35 23.15
N GLU A 8 29.57 -18.50 21.89
CA GLU A 8 30.36 -19.17 20.87
C GLU A 8 31.70 -18.46 20.65
N GLU A 9 32.71 -19.23 20.24
CA GLU A 9 34.00 -18.66 19.90
C GLU A 9 33.92 -17.95 18.55
N MET A 10 34.22 -16.66 18.53
CA MET A 10 34.27 -15.85 17.31
C MET A 10 35.71 -15.62 16.87
N THR A 11 35.91 -15.58 15.56
CA THR A 11 37.16 -15.12 14.94
C THR A 11 36.88 -13.96 14.00
N LEU A 12 37.83 -13.04 13.91
CA LEU A 12 37.85 -12.05 12.85
C LEU A 12 38.44 -12.72 11.61
N ALA A 13 37.73 -12.66 10.50
CA ALA A 13 38.20 -13.16 9.21
C ALA A 13 38.19 -12.04 8.18
N GLN A 14 39.22 -11.99 7.36
CA GLN A 14 39.34 -11.11 6.22
C GLN A 14 39.00 -11.88 4.94
N LEU A 15 38.07 -11.35 4.16
CA LEU A 15 37.63 -11.89 2.90
C LEU A 15 38.23 -11.08 1.77
N PHE A 16 38.82 -11.77 0.80
CA PHE A 16 39.23 -11.21 -0.48
C PHE A 16 38.27 -11.72 -1.55
N LEU A 17 37.43 -10.81 -2.04
CA LEU A 17 36.42 -11.09 -3.05
C LEU A 17 36.81 -10.38 -4.35
N GLN A 18 36.79 -11.09 -5.47
CA GLN A 18 36.94 -10.44 -6.77
C GLN A 18 35.68 -9.63 -7.09
N SER A 19 35.82 -8.48 -7.75
CA SER A 19 34.70 -7.59 -8.08
C SER A 19 33.55 -8.28 -8.82
N GLU A 20 33.86 -9.22 -9.72
CA GLU A 20 32.87 -9.99 -10.51
C GLU A 20 32.14 -11.05 -9.68
N ALA A 21 32.82 -11.67 -8.70
CA ALA A 21 32.27 -12.71 -7.85
C ALA A 21 31.61 -12.16 -6.58
N ALA A 22 31.93 -10.92 -6.19
CA ALA A 22 31.56 -10.36 -4.90
C ALA A 22 30.05 -10.37 -4.65
N TYR A 23 29.23 -10.08 -5.67
CA TYR A 23 27.78 -10.10 -5.54
C TYR A 23 27.26 -11.52 -5.22
N CYS A 24 27.71 -12.54 -5.96
CA CYS A 24 27.30 -13.93 -5.76
C CYS A 24 27.85 -14.51 -4.45
N CYS A 25 29.08 -14.17 -4.07
CA CYS A 25 29.63 -14.58 -2.78
C CYS A 25 28.85 -13.97 -1.61
N VAL A 26 28.51 -12.68 -1.67
CA VAL A 26 27.75 -12.02 -0.62
C VAL A 26 26.30 -12.52 -0.56
N SER A 27 25.67 -12.85 -1.69
CA SER A 27 24.35 -13.47 -1.68
C SER A 27 24.36 -14.84 -0.98
N GLU A 28 25.37 -15.67 -1.27
CA GLU A 28 25.51 -16.99 -0.65
C GLU A 28 25.85 -16.91 0.84
N LEU A 29 26.68 -15.93 1.23
CA LEU A 29 26.93 -15.63 2.65
C LEU A 29 25.66 -15.14 3.35
N GLY A 30 24.80 -14.39 2.66
CA GLY A 30 23.51 -13.93 3.15
C GLY A 30 22.51 -15.05 3.39
N GLU A 31 22.43 -16.02 2.48
CA GLU A 31 21.59 -17.22 2.66
C GLU A 31 22.10 -18.12 3.80
N LEU A 32 23.42 -18.16 4.04
CA LEU A 32 23.98 -18.86 5.20
C LEU A 32 23.70 -18.13 6.52
N GLY A 33 23.78 -16.79 6.53
CA GLY A 33 23.40 -15.96 7.67
C GLY A 33 24.30 -16.04 8.91
N LYS A 34 25.58 -16.42 8.76
CA LYS A 34 26.53 -16.67 9.87
C LYS A 34 27.69 -15.66 9.98
N VAL A 35 27.65 -14.60 9.18
CA VAL A 35 28.73 -13.60 9.12
C VAL A 35 28.19 -12.23 9.48
N GLN A 36 28.98 -11.47 10.25
CA GLN A 36 28.70 -10.06 10.54
C GLN A 36 29.79 -9.19 9.91
N PHE A 37 29.40 -8.38 8.93
CA PHE A 37 30.31 -7.43 8.28
C PHE A 37 30.66 -6.26 9.19
N ARG A 38 31.94 -5.90 9.23
CA ARG A 38 32.41 -4.66 9.85
C ARG A 38 32.46 -3.56 8.79
N ASP A 39 32.07 -2.34 9.18
CA ASP A 39 32.29 -1.18 8.33
C ASP A 39 33.79 -0.85 8.28
N LEU A 40 34.38 -0.94 7.09
CA LEU A 40 35.77 -0.56 6.85
C LEU A 40 35.90 0.91 6.42
N ASN A 41 34.79 1.60 6.16
CA ASN A 41 34.74 2.97 5.64
C ASN A 41 33.90 3.89 6.55
N PRO A 42 34.22 4.03 7.85
CA PRO A 42 33.43 4.85 8.76
C PRO A 42 33.51 6.36 8.42
N ASP A 43 34.64 6.81 7.91
CA ASP A 43 34.88 8.22 7.59
C ASP A 43 34.32 8.63 6.22
N VAL A 44 33.81 7.68 5.44
CA VAL A 44 33.26 7.92 4.11
C VAL A 44 31.74 8.06 4.20
N ASN A 45 31.24 9.23 3.81
CA ASN A 45 29.81 9.50 3.72
C ASN A 45 29.13 8.50 2.77
N VAL A 46 27.88 8.12 3.07
CA VAL A 46 27.07 7.16 2.32
C VAL A 46 27.00 7.47 0.82
N PHE A 47 26.96 8.76 0.45
CA PHE A 47 26.91 9.21 -0.95
C PHE A 47 28.20 8.99 -1.74
N HIS A 48 29.34 8.89 -1.07
CA HIS A 48 30.64 8.68 -1.72
C HIS A 48 31.01 7.19 -1.83
N ARG A 49 30.15 6.29 -1.31
CA ARG A 49 30.36 4.85 -1.41
C ARG A 49 30.10 4.38 -2.85
N LYS A 50 30.86 3.37 -3.27
CA LYS A 50 30.89 2.91 -4.68
C LYS A 50 29.54 2.43 -5.21
N PHE A 51 28.77 1.71 -4.41
CA PHE A 51 27.52 1.07 -4.85
C PHE A 51 26.27 1.88 -4.49
N VAL A 52 26.38 3.19 -4.32
CA VAL A 52 25.23 4.03 -3.91
C VAL A 52 24.16 4.11 -5.01
N ASN A 53 24.58 4.10 -6.27
CA ASN A 53 23.68 4.19 -7.41
C ASN A 53 22.80 2.94 -7.53
N GLU A 54 23.38 1.77 -7.32
CA GLU A 54 22.71 0.47 -7.31
C GLU A 54 21.71 0.38 -6.16
N VAL A 55 22.09 0.84 -4.96
CA VAL A 55 21.16 0.93 -3.82
C VAL A 55 19.98 1.85 -4.13
N ARG A 56 20.24 3.01 -4.74
CA ARG A 56 19.20 3.97 -5.14
C ARG A 56 18.25 3.39 -6.18
N ARG A 57 18.77 2.66 -7.17
CA ARG A 57 17.98 1.94 -8.16
C ARG A 57 17.07 0.89 -7.52
N CYS A 58 17.60 0.06 -6.60
CA CYS A 58 16.78 -0.90 -5.85
C CYS A 58 15.71 -0.22 -4.98
N GLU A 59 16.02 0.93 -4.38
CA GLU A 59 15.04 1.70 -3.60
C GLU A 59 13.93 2.30 -4.48
N GLU A 60 14.27 2.75 -5.69
CA GLU A 60 13.27 3.17 -6.66
C GLU A 60 12.37 2.00 -7.09
N MET A 61 12.93 0.82 -7.35
CA MET A 61 12.14 -0.39 -7.62
C MET A 61 11.22 -0.73 -6.45
N ASP A 62 11.70 -0.67 -5.20
CA ASP A 62 10.86 -0.89 -4.00
C ASP A 62 9.74 0.16 -3.91
N ARG A 63 10.01 1.44 -4.25
CA ARG A 63 8.98 2.49 -4.34
C ARG A 63 7.90 2.15 -5.37
N LYS A 64 8.31 1.73 -6.58
CA LYS A 64 7.40 1.32 -7.66
C LYS A 64 6.53 0.13 -7.21
N LEU A 65 7.13 -0.89 -6.59
CA LEU A 65 6.41 -2.05 -6.06
C LEU A 65 5.43 -1.68 -4.93
N ARG A 66 5.78 -0.74 -4.03
CA ARG A 66 4.86 -0.23 -2.99
C ARG A 66 3.65 0.48 -3.57
N PHE A 67 3.83 1.24 -4.66
CA PHE A 67 2.72 1.85 -5.38
C PHE A 67 1.79 0.76 -5.94
N VAL A 68 2.34 -0.25 -6.62
CA VAL A 68 1.56 -1.37 -7.15
C VAL A 68 0.84 -2.15 -6.03
N GLU A 69 1.50 -2.43 -4.90
CA GLU A 69 0.88 -3.08 -3.74
C GLU A 69 -0.30 -2.27 -3.19
N LYS A 70 -0.17 -0.94 -3.14
CA LYS A 70 -1.24 -0.04 -2.69
C LYS A 70 -2.44 -0.11 -3.64
N GLU A 71 -2.21 -0.11 -4.96
CA GLU A 71 -3.28 -0.23 -5.96
C GLU A 71 -3.96 -1.61 -5.92
N ILE A 72 -3.21 -2.69 -5.72
CA ILE A 72 -3.77 -4.05 -5.53
C ILE A 72 -4.67 -4.10 -4.29
N LYS A 73 -4.22 -3.52 -3.17
CA LYS A 73 -5.01 -3.45 -1.93
C LYS A 73 -6.27 -2.61 -2.09
N LYS A 74 -6.21 -1.47 -2.79
CA LYS A 74 -7.39 -0.65 -3.11
C LYS A 74 -8.41 -1.42 -3.95
N ALA A 75 -7.94 -2.28 -4.85
CA ALA A 75 -8.80 -3.13 -5.67
C ALA A 75 -9.33 -4.38 -4.93
N ASN A 76 -9.03 -4.54 -3.63
CA ASN A 76 -9.41 -5.70 -2.81
C ASN A 76 -8.98 -7.06 -3.40
N ILE A 77 -7.88 -7.09 -4.16
CA ILE A 77 -7.35 -8.34 -4.73
C ILE A 77 -6.47 -9.02 -3.68
N PRO A 78 -6.76 -10.28 -3.30
CA PRO A 78 -5.96 -10.99 -2.31
C PRO A 78 -4.59 -11.31 -2.87
N ILE A 79 -3.54 -10.83 -2.20
CA ILE A 79 -2.16 -11.18 -2.52
C ILE A 79 -1.89 -12.56 -1.94
N MET A 80 -1.77 -13.57 -2.79
CA MET A 80 -1.39 -14.92 -2.37
C MET A 80 0.07 -14.93 -1.92
N ASP A 81 0.34 -15.57 -0.79
CA ASP A 81 1.69 -15.86 -0.33
C ASP A 81 1.97 -17.33 -0.62
N THR A 82 2.81 -17.61 -1.61
CA THR A 82 3.22 -18.98 -1.96
C THR A 82 4.23 -19.55 -0.96
N GLY A 83 4.74 -18.73 -0.03
CA GLY A 83 5.78 -19.14 0.92
C GLY A 83 7.13 -19.43 0.26
N GLU A 84 7.26 -19.15 -1.04
CA GLU A 84 8.49 -19.37 -1.78
C GLU A 84 9.52 -18.30 -1.40
N ASN A 85 10.71 -18.74 -1.01
CA ASN A 85 11.88 -17.88 -0.85
C ASN A 85 12.69 -17.92 -2.15
N PRO A 86 12.48 -16.99 -3.10
CA PRO A 86 13.18 -17.00 -4.37
C PRO A 86 14.69 -16.80 -4.17
N GLU A 87 15.47 -17.44 -5.04
CA GLU A 87 16.90 -17.19 -5.15
C GLU A 87 17.16 -15.72 -5.55
N VAL A 88 18.33 -15.23 -5.12
CA VAL A 88 18.77 -13.87 -5.42
C VAL A 88 18.98 -13.73 -6.93
N PRO A 89 18.38 -12.73 -7.59
CA PRO A 89 18.58 -12.51 -9.01
C PRO A 89 20.00 -11.99 -9.28
N PHE A 90 20.52 -12.27 -10.48
CA PHE A 90 21.82 -11.77 -10.88
C PHE A 90 21.76 -10.25 -11.16
N PRO A 91 22.89 -9.53 -11.07
CA PRO A 91 22.94 -8.10 -11.39
C PRO A 91 22.48 -7.77 -12.82
N ARG A 92 22.57 -8.72 -13.76
CA ARG A 92 22.11 -8.55 -15.15
C ARG A 92 20.59 -8.46 -15.22
N ASP A 93 19.90 -9.31 -14.47
CA ASP A 93 18.43 -9.36 -14.39
C ASP A 93 17.85 -8.09 -13.74
N MET A 94 18.67 -7.28 -13.06
CA MET A 94 18.27 -6.00 -12.47
C MET A 94 17.65 -5.07 -13.52
N ILE A 95 18.26 -5.01 -14.70
CA ILE A 95 17.84 -4.12 -15.79
C ILE A 95 16.47 -4.56 -16.32
N ASP A 96 16.30 -5.87 -16.50
CA ASP A 96 15.04 -6.45 -16.98
C ASP A 96 13.91 -6.26 -15.95
N LEU A 97 14.22 -6.43 -14.65
CA LEU A 97 13.28 -6.18 -13.56
C LEU A 97 12.87 -4.70 -13.49
N GLU A 98 13.81 -3.78 -13.64
CA GLU A 98 13.52 -2.34 -13.68
C GLU A 98 12.59 -1.98 -14.84
N ALA A 99 12.91 -2.43 -16.04
CA ALA A 99 12.10 -2.19 -17.23
C ALA A 99 10.68 -2.75 -17.07
N ASN A 100 10.56 -3.95 -16.48
CA ASN A 100 9.27 -4.56 -16.20
C ASN A 100 8.46 -3.76 -15.16
N PHE A 101 9.07 -3.38 -14.03
CA PHE A 101 8.37 -2.60 -12.99
C PHE A 101 7.98 -1.21 -13.46
N GLU A 102 8.81 -0.57 -14.28
CA GLU A 102 8.49 0.71 -14.90
C GLU A 102 7.33 0.61 -15.88
N LYS A 103 7.30 -0.44 -16.70
CA LYS A 103 6.19 -0.72 -17.61
C LYS A 103 4.87 -0.88 -16.83
N ILE A 104 4.87 -1.67 -15.76
CA ILE A 104 3.68 -1.89 -14.93
C ILE A 104 3.25 -0.60 -14.23
N GLU A 105 4.19 0.18 -13.67
CA GLU A 105 3.86 1.47 -13.02
C GLU A 105 3.24 2.46 -14.02
N ASN A 106 3.83 2.59 -15.21
CA ASN A 106 3.35 3.51 -16.24
C ASN A 106 1.98 3.08 -16.79
N GLU A 107 1.79 1.78 -17.07
CA GLU A 107 0.51 1.24 -17.51
C GLU A 107 -0.59 1.49 -16.47
N LEU A 108 -0.32 1.25 -15.18
CA LEU A 108 -1.30 1.52 -14.11
C LEU A 108 -1.57 3.02 -13.92
N LYS A 109 -0.56 3.88 -14.03
CA LYS A 109 -0.75 5.34 -13.94
C LYS A 109 -1.61 5.84 -15.09
N GLU A 110 -1.32 5.42 -16.32
CA GLU A 110 -2.07 5.82 -17.52
C GLU A 110 -3.52 5.34 -17.44
N ILE A 111 -3.75 4.08 -17.05
CA ILE A 111 -5.10 3.55 -16.83
C ILE A 111 -5.84 4.40 -15.79
N ASN A 112 -5.22 4.70 -14.65
CA ASN A 112 -5.86 5.48 -13.60
C ASN A 112 -6.23 6.91 -14.07
N THR A 113 -5.33 7.59 -14.79
CA THR A 113 -5.61 8.94 -15.33
C THR A 113 -6.71 8.91 -16.39
N ASN A 114 -6.70 7.90 -17.27
CA ASN A 114 -7.72 7.74 -18.31
C ASN A 114 -9.07 7.38 -17.70
N GLN A 115 -9.09 6.55 -16.66
CA GLN A 115 -10.29 6.15 -15.94
C GLN A 115 -10.92 7.34 -15.20
N GLU A 116 -10.13 8.20 -14.56
CA GLU A 116 -10.62 9.43 -13.93
C GLU A 116 -11.24 10.38 -14.98
N ALA A 117 -10.57 10.57 -16.11
CA ALA A 117 -11.09 11.40 -17.21
C ALA A 117 -12.38 10.82 -17.82
N LEU A 118 -12.45 9.50 -18.02
CA LEU A 118 -13.65 8.81 -18.51
C LEU A 118 -14.81 8.90 -17.52
N LYS A 119 -14.56 8.69 -16.22
CA LYS A 119 -15.57 8.85 -15.16
C LYS A 119 -16.12 10.27 -15.12
N LYS A 120 -15.25 11.28 -15.26
CA LYS A 120 -15.67 12.69 -15.32
C LYS A 120 -16.57 12.97 -16.52
N ASN A 121 -16.17 12.53 -17.72
CA ASN A 121 -16.97 12.69 -18.94
C ASN A 121 -18.32 11.94 -18.84
N PHE A 122 -18.32 10.74 -18.26
CA PHE A 122 -19.51 9.94 -18.03
C PHE A 122 -20.48 10.65 -17.07
N LEU A 123 -19.97 11.24 -15.99
CA LEU A 123 -20.76 12.03 -15.05
C LEU A 123 -21.37 13.27 -15.73
N GLU A 124 -20.58 14.02 -16.50
CA GLU A 124 -21.08 15.21 -17.20
C GLU A 124 -22.20 14.88 -18.21
N LEU A 125 -22.06 13.78 -18.95
CA LEU A 125 -23.10 13.33 -19.88
C LEU A 125 -24.33 12.78 -19.16
N THR A 126 -24.13 12.10 -18.03
CA THR A 126 -25.23 11.61 -17.19
C THR A 126 -26.04 12.77 -16.61
N GLU A 127 -25.38 13.81 -16.11
CA GLU A 127 -26.01 15.05 -15.68
C GLU A 127 -26.83 15.68 -16.82
N LEU A 128 -26.23 15.80 -18.02
CA LEU A 128 -26.89 16.33 -19.21
C LEU A 128 -28.13 15.49 -19.60
N LYS A 129 -28.04 14.15 -19.55
CA LYS A 129 -29.16 13.24 -19.81
C LYS A 129 -30.33 13.49 -18.87
N PHE A 130 -30.06 13.64 -17.56
CA PHE A 130 -31.09 13.92 -16.58
C PHE A 130 -31.72 15.31 -16.80
N ILE A 131 -30.91 16.32 -17.12
CA ILE A 131 -31.40 17.64 -17.48
C ILE A 131 -32.34 17.56 -18.68
N LEU A 132 -31.94 16.94 -19.78
CA LEU A 132 -32.76 16.85 -20.99
C LEU A 132 -34.08 16.12 -20.73
N ARG A 133 -34.05 15.03 -19.96
CA ARG A 133 -35.25 14.24 -19.61
C ARG A 133 -36.23 15.03 -18.73
N LYS A 134 -35.73 15.69 -17.69
CA LYS A 134 -36.57 16.49 -16.78
C LYS A 134 -37.06 17.77 -17.45
N THR A 135 -36.22 18.43 -18.24
CA THR A 135 -36.60 19.61 -19.02
C THR A 135 -37.72 19.28 -20.00
N GLN A 136 -37.65 18.14 -20.70
CA GLN A 136 -38.74 17.70 -21.56
C GLN A 136 -40.06 17.54 -20.80
N GLN A 137 -40.03 16.87 -19.65
CA GLN A 137 -41.20 16.71 -18.79
C GLN A 137 -41.79 18.06 -18.35
N PHE A 138 -40.95 19.02 -17.94
CA PHE A 138 -41.40 20.35 -17.52
C PHE A 138 -42.01 21.19 -18.65
N PHE A 139 -41.46 21.10 -19.87
CA PHE A 139 -42.05 21.80 -21.02
C PHE A 139 -43.34 21.15 -21.51
N ASP A 140 -43.45 19.81 -21.41
CA ASP A 140 -44.70 19.10 -21.72
C ASP A 140 -45.79 19.44 -20.70
N GLU A 141 -45.46 19.62 -19.40
CA GLU A 141 -46.39 20.11 -18.37
C GLU A 141 -46.84 21.58 -18.57
N MET A 142 -45.99 22.43 -19.18
CA MET A 142 -46.36 23.82 -19.55
C MET A 142 -47.18 23.92 -20.84
N ALA A 143 -47.19 22.88 -21.66
CA ALA A 143 -47.99 22.82 -22.89
C ALA A 143 -49.47 22.46 -22.61
N ASP A 144 -49.81 22.12 -21.35
CA ASP A 144 -51.18 21.86 -20.94
C ASP A 144 -51.96 23.20 -20.77
N PRO A 145 -53.05 23.43 -21.51
CA PRO A 145 -53.75 24.72 -21.56
C PRO A 145 -54.25 25.26 -20.22
N ASP A 146 -54.54 24.39 -19.24
CA ASP A 146 -55.15 24.77 -17.96
C ASP A 146 -54.17 25.44 -16.96
N LEU A 147 -52.85 25.32 -17.15
CA LEU A 147 -51.83 25.90 -16.24
C LEU A 147 -51.27 27.25 -16.72
N LEU A 148 -51.57 27.66 -17.95
CA LEU A 148 -51.11 28.93 -18.53
C LEU A 148 -51.88 30.15 -17.98
N GLU A 149 -53.10 29.95 -17.48
CA GLU A 149 -53.88 31.03 -16.83
C GLU A 149 -53.29 31.45 -15.46
N GLU A 150 -52.69 30.52 -14.71
CA GLU A 150 -52.16 30.83 -13.38
C GLU A 150 -50.78 31.50 -13.45
N SER A 151 -49.94 31.12 -14.41
CA SER A 151 -48.59 31.69 -14.59
C SER A 151 -48.57 33.06 -15.27
N SER A 152 -49.57 33.36 -16.10
CA SER A 152 -49.75 34.69 -16.70
C SER A 152 -50.21 35.75 -15.69
N SER A 153 -50.75 35.33 -14.53
CA SER A 153 -51.21 36.24 -13.47
C SER A 153 -50.09 36.77 -12.55
N LEU A 154 -48.92 36.11 -12.51
CA LEU A 154 -47.79 36.46 -11.62
C LEU A 154 -46.74 37.39 -12.25
N LEU A 155 -46.80 37.59 -13.57
CA LEU A 155 -45.99 38.59 -14.28
C LEU A 155 -46.90 39.80 -14.54
N GLU A 156 -46.64 40.91 -13.84
CA GLU A 156 -47.43 42.14 -13.96
C GLU A 156 -47.72 42.49 -15.44
N PRO A 157 -48.99 42.73 -15.82
CA PRO A 157 -49.33 43.21 -17.14
C PRO A 157 -49.03 44.71 -17.22
N SER A 158 -47.75 45.07 -17.41
CA SER A 158 -47.44 46.42 -17.89
C SER A 158 -47.70 46.46 -19.40
N GLU A 159 -48.69 47.26 -19.75
CA GLU A 159 -49.19 47.56 -21.10
C GLU A 159 -48.10 47.62 -22.18
N MET A 160 -48.05 46.65 -23.09
CA MET A 160 -47.90 46.90 -24.54
C MET A 160 -48.12 45.61 -25.36
N GLY A 161 -49.12 45.62 -26.25
CA GLY A 161 -49.11 44.83 -27.48
C GLY A 161 -49.52 43.36 -27.42
N ARG A 162 -50.73 43.09 -27.92
CA ARG A 162 -51.18 41.76 -28.37
C ARG A 162 -50.18 41.17 -29.39
N GLY A 163 -49.79 39.90 -29.20
CA GLY A 163 -49.46 39.01 -30.32
C GLY A 163 -48.00 38.61 -30.57
N ALA A 164 -47.07 38.78 -29.62
CA ALA A 164 -45.74 38.16 -29.73
C ALA A 164 -45.61 37.02 -28.69
N PRO A 165 -45.18 35.80 -29.07
CA PRO A 165 -44.86 34.77 -28.08
C PRO A 165 -43.78 35.32 -27.14
N LEU A 166 -44.06 35.32 -25.83
CA LEU A 166 -43.08 35.70 -24.81
C LEU A 166 -41.85 34.80 -24.95
N ARG A 167 -40.78 35.33 -25.53
CA ARG A 167 -39.52 34.60 -25.72
C ARG A 167 -38.72 34.67 -24.42
N LEU A 168 -39.12 33.84 -23.45
CA LEU A 168 -38.40 33.65 -22.19
C LEU A 168 -37.07 32.93 -22.45
N GLY A 169 -35.97 33.51 -21.97
CA GLY A 169 -34.70 32.81 -21.92
C GLY A 169 -34.68 31.86 -20.73
N PHE A 170 -34.03 30.71 -20.87
CA PHE A 170 -33.82 29.80 -19.74
C PHE A 170 -32.37 29.34 -19.63
N VAL A 171 -32.00 28.95 -18.41
CA VAL A 171 -30.71 28.32 -18.09
C VAL A 171 -31.00 27.08 -17.26
N ALA A 172 -30.41 25.96 -17.66
CA ALA A 172 -30.50 24.69 -16.94
C ALA A 172 -29.14 24.28 -16.39
N GLY A 173 -29.14 23.65 -15.22
CA GLY A 173 -27.93 23.18 -14.58
C GLY A 173 -28.18 22.18 -13.47
N VAL A 174 -27.10 21.71 -12.86
CA VAL A 174 -27.12 20.78 -11.73
C VAL A 174 -26.42 21.42 -10.53
N ILE A 175 -26.98 21.19 -9.34
CA ILE A 175 -26.42 21.65 -8.07
C ILE A 175 -26.57 20.58 -6.99
N ASN A 176 -25.70 20.59 -6.00
CA ASN A 176 -25.82 19.72 -4.82
C ASN A 176 -27.10 20.03 -4.05
N ARG A 177 -27.83 18.99 -3.64
CA ARG A 177 -29.14 19.10 -3.00
C ARG A 177 -29.13 19.97 -1.74
N GLU A 178 -28.06 19.89 -0.96
CA GLU A 178 -27.89 20.67 0.28
C GLU A 178 -27.86 22.18 0.06
N ARG A 179 -27.41 22.63 -1.12
CA ARG A 179 -27.22 24.06 -1.43
C ARG A 179 -28.45 24.72 -2.04
N ILE A 180 -29.45 23.94 -2.45
CA ILE A 180 -30.67 24.43 -3.10
C ILE A 180 -31.40 25.52 -2.31
N PRO A 181 -31.69 25.36 -0.99
CA PRO A 181 -32.49 26.35 -0.28
C PRO A 181 -31.80 27.71 -0.18
N THR A 182 -30.47 27.70 -0.09
CA THR A 182 -29.65 28.92 -0.04
C THR A 182 -29.53 29.55 -1.44
N PHE A 183 -29.43 28.71 -2.48
CA PHE A 183 -29.38 29.13 -3.88
C PHE A 183 -30.67 29.85 -4.28
N GLU A 184 -31.83 29.28 -3.99
CA GLU A 184 -33.16 29.87 -4.28
C GLU A 184 -33.32 31.24 -3.60
N ARG A 185 -33.00 31.33 -2.31
CA ARG A 185 -33.07 32.60 -1.56
C ARG A 185 -32.17 33.68 -2.15
N MET A 186 -30.97 33.31 -2.62
CA MET A 186 -30.05 34.25 -3.25
C MET A 186 -30.56 34.71 -4.61
N LEU A 187 -31.09 33.78 -5.42
CA LEU A 187 -31.70 34.07 -6.72
C LEU A 187 -32.85 35.07 -6.55
N TRP A 188 -33.76 34.82 -5.60
CA TRP A 188 -34.90 35.69 -5.31
C TRP A 188 -34.46 37.11 -4.89
N ARG A 189 -33.48 37.21 -3.98
CA ARG A 189 -32.98 38.50 -3.47
C ARG A 189 -32.32 39.35 -4.54
N VAL A 190 -31.48 38.76 -5.39
CA VAL A 190 -30.72 39.50 -6.42
C VAL A 190 -31.60 39.87 -7.61
N CYS A 191 -32.52 38.98 -7.98
CA CYS A 191 -33.39 39.16 -9.14
C CYS A 191 -34.74 39.82 -8.79
N ARG A 192 -34.98 40.14 -7.51
CA ARG A 192 -36.21 40.79 -7.00
C ARG A 192 -37.51 40.09 -7.41
N GLY A 193 -37.47 38.76 -7.52
CA GLY A 193 -38.63 37.94 -7.94
C GLY A 193 -38.87 37.86 -9.45
N ASN A 194 -38.08 38.52 -10.29
CA ASN A 194 -38.26 38.51 -11.76
C ASN A 194 -37.73 37.23 -12.45
N VAL A 195 -37.57 36.15 -11.68
CA VAL A 195 -36.95 34.90 -12.15
C VAL A 195 -37.73 33.73 -11.57
N PHE A 196 -38.10 32.79 -12.44
CA PHE A 196 -38.86 31.61 -12.07
C PHE A 196 -37.94 30.38 -12.02
N LEU A 197 -37.80 29.79 -10.84
CA LEU A 197 -36.98 28.60 -10.59
C LEU A 197 -37.86 27.35 -10.55
N ARG A 198 -37.53 26.35 -11.35
CA ARG A 198 -38.04 24.98 -11.24
C ARG A 198 -36.89 24.06 -10.84
N GLN A 199 -37.17 23.09 -9.99
CA GLN A 199 -36.19 22.11 -9.55
C GLN A 199 -36.77 20.70 -9.62
N ALA A 200 -35.92 19.73 -9.97
CA ALA A 200 -36.21 18.32 -9.93
C ALA A 200 -35.05 17.59 -9.26
N GLU A 201 -35.37 16.69 -8.35
CA GLU A 201 -34.37 15.87 -7.67
C GLU A 201 -33.92 14.71 -8.59
N ILE A 202 -32.64 14.37 -8.52
CA ILE A 202 -32.11 13.15 -9.15
C ILE A 202 -32.18 12.05 -8.08
N GLU A 203 -32.94 10.99 -8.36
CA GLU A 203 -33.16 9.88 -7.41
C GLU A 203 -31.88 9.12 -7.10
N ASN A 204 -31.09 8.83 -8.14
CA ASN A 204 -29.84 8.08 -7.99
C ASN A 204 -28.67 9.03 -7.68
N PRO A 205 -27.92 8.80 -6.59
CA PRO A 205 -26.73 9.60 -6.31
C PRO A 205 -25.67 9.35 -7.39
N LEU A 206 -24.92 10.40 -7.71
CA LEU A 206 -23.83 10.36 -8.69
C LEU A 206 -22.50 10.29 -7.93
N GLU A 207 -21.60 9.42 -8.37
CA GLU A 207 -20.25 9.29 -7.81
C GLU A 207 -19.40 10.48 -8.28
N ASP A 208 -18.83 11.25 -7.35
CA ASP A 208 -17.90 12.32 -7.69
C ASP A 208 -16.57 11.71 -8.19
N PRO A 209 -16.08 12.07 -9.39
CA PRO A 209 -14.89 11.48 -9.98
C PRO A 209 -13.61 11.66 -9.16
N VAL A 210 -13.54 12.67 -8.28
CA VAL A 210 -12.33 12.99 -7.51
C VAL A 210 -12.35 12.40 -6.11
N THR A 211 -13.48 12.45 -5.41
CA THR A 211 -13.59 11.94 -4.04
C THR A 211 -14.08 10.50 -3.99
N GLY A 212 -14.76 10.01 -5.02
CA GLY A 212 -15.43 8.70 -5.02
C GLY A 212 -16.67 8.67 -4.13
N ASP A 213 -17.13 9.82 -3.64
CA ASP A 213 -18.31 9.94 -2.78
C ASP A 213 -19.59 9.99 -3.61
N TYR A 214 -20.65 9.35 -3.10
CA TYR A 214 -21.98 9.44 -3.68
C TYR A 214 -22.65 10.74 -3.26
N VAL A 215 -22.84 11.66 -4.20
CA VAL A 215 -23.45 12.97 -3.96
C VAL A 215 -24.85 13.01 -4.55
N HIS A 216 -25.82 13.42 -3.72
CA HIS A 216 -27.16 13.73 -4.19
C HIS A 216 -27.19 15.11 -4.84
N LYS A 217 -27.48 15.12 -6.14
CA LYS A 217 -27.62 16.32 -6.94
C LYS A 217 -29.06 16.54 -7.36
N SER A 218 -29.39 17.77 -7.74
CA SER A 218 -30.69 18.11 -8.30
C SER A 218 -30.53 19.01 -9.51
N VAL A 219 -31.42 18.81 -10.45
CA VAL A 219 -31.52 19.62 -11.66
C VAL A 219 -32.35 20.86 -11.34
N PHE A 220 -31.92 21.99 -11.86
CA PHE A 220 -32.71 23.21 -11.83
C PHE A 220 -32.83 23.84 -13.22
N ILE A 221 -33.94 24.53 -13.45
CA ILE A 221 -34.22 25.30 -14.64
C ILE A 221 -34.68 26.68 -14.18
N ILE A 222 -34.02 27.72 -14.69
CA ILE A 222 -34.28 29.10 -14.35
C ILE A 222 -34.77 29.82 -15.59
N PHE A 223 -36.00 30.32 -15.55
CA PHE A 223 -36.59 31.15 -16.59
C PHE A 223 -36.44 32.63 -16.22
N PHE A 224 -36.04 33.44 -17.19
CA PHE A 224 -35.84 34.88 -17.02
C PHE A 224 -36.12 35.62 -18.33
N GLN A 225 -36.38 36.92 -18.22
CA GLN A 225 -36.59 37.79 -19.36
C GLN A 225 -35.46 38.84 -19.45
N GLY A 226 -34.72 38.85 -20.56
CA GLY A 226 -33.67 39.84 -20.84
C GLY A 226 -32.24 39.42 -20.45
N ASP A 227 -31.26 39.93 -21.20
CA ASP A 227 -29.84 39.52 -21.11
C ASP A 227 -29.12 39.99 -19.84
N GLN A 228 -29.58 41.09 -19.22
CA GLN A 228 -28.98 41.55 -17.96
C GLN A 228 -29.23 40.57 -16.81
N LEU A 229 -30.42 39.96 -16.76
CA LEU A 229 -30.75 38.94 -15.77
C LEU A 229 -29.98 37.64 -16.04
N LYS A 230 -29.81 37.25 -17.31
CA LYS A 230 -28.97 36.10 -17.71
C LYS A 230 -27.56 36.18 -17.12
N ASN A 231 -26.91 37.33 -17.26
CA ASN A 231 -25.54 37.53 -16.74
C ASN A 231 -25.48 37.52 -15.20
N ARG A 232 -26.52 38.01 -14.52
CA ARG A 232 -26.60 37.93 -13.05
C ARG A 232 -26.81 36.50 -12.59
N VAL A 233 -27.72 35.75 -13.22
CA VAL A 233 -27.99 34.34 -12.91
C VAL A 233 -26.74 33.49 -13.11
N LYS A 234 -26.01 33.66 -14.24
CA LYS A 234 -24.75 32.94 -14.49
C LYS A 234 -23.72 33.17 -13.37
N LYS A 235 -23.53 34.41 -12.92
CA LYS A 235 -22.62 34.73 -11.81
C LYS A 235 -23.04 34.08 -10.49
N ILE A 236 -24.34 33.97 -10.22
CA ILE A 236 -24.84 33.26 -9.04
C ILE A 236 -24.54 31.76 -9.18
N CYS A 237 -24.84 31.15 -10.33
CA CYS A 237 -24.55 29.75 -10.59
C CYS A 237 -23.05 29.42 -10.41
N GLU A 238 -22.17 30.26 -10.94
CA GLU A 238 -20.71 30.14 -10.75
C GLU A 238 -20.33 30.25 -9.26
N GLY A 239 -20.89 31.22 -8.52
CA GLY A 239 -20.63 31.41 -7.09
C GLY A 239 -21.04 30.21 -6.21
N PHE A 240 -22.11 29.51 -6.59
CA PHE A 240 -22.56 28.29 -5.90
C PHE A 240 -21.90 27.00 -6.41
N ARG A 241 -21.05 27.09 -7.43
CA ARG A 241 -20.40 25.96 -8.14
C ARG A 241 -21.41 25.01 -8.81
N ALA A 242 -22.46 25.57 -9.41
CA ALA A 242 -23.41 24.81 -10.21
C ALA A 242 -22.85 24.55 -11.62
N SER A 243 -23.01 23.33 -12.13
CA SER A 243 -22.65 22.96 -13.50
C SER A 243 -23.78 23.38 -14.46
N LEU A 244 -23.46 24.28 -15.39
CA LEU A 244 -24.41 24.77 -16.39
C LEU A 244 -24.25 24.01 -17.70
N TYR A 245 -25.36 23.58 -18.30
CA TYR A 245 -25.35 22.82 -19.54
C TYR A 245 -26.16 23.52 -20.64
N PRO A 246 -25.69 23.49 -21.90
CA PRO A 246 -26.46 24.01 -23.02
C PRO A 246 -27.66 23.10 -23.28
N CYS A 247 -28.86 23.67 -23.29
CA CYS A 247 -30.09 22.95 -23.59
C CYS A 247 -30.78 23.60 -24.81
N PRO A 248 -31.13 22.83 -25.86
CA PRO A 248 -31.86 23.36 -27.01
C PRO A 248 -33.23 23.92 -26.65
N GLU A 249 -33.60 25.02 -27.31
CA GLU A 249 -34.92 25.67 -27.15
C GLU A 249 -36.04 24.84 -27.80
N THR A 250 -35.74 24.14 -28.90
CA THR A 250 -36.77 23.37 -29.64
C THR A 250 -36.95 21.94 -29.10
N PRO A 251 -38.19 21.42 -29.08
CA PRO A 251 -38.46 20.07 -28.57
C PRO A 251 -37.89 18.97 -29.47
N GLN A 252 -37.77 19.21 -30.78
CA GLN A 252 -37.20 18.25 -31.73
C GLN A 252 -35.68 18.10 -31.54
N GLU A 253 -34.93 19.21 -31.50
CA GLU A 253 -33.48 19.18 -31.25
C GLU A 253 -33.16 18.60 -29.86
N ARG A 254 -34.03 18.82 -28.87
CA ARG A 254 -33.86 18.23 -27.53
C ARG A 254 -33.98 16.70 -27.56
N LYS A 255 -34.95 16.16 -28.32
CA LYS A 255 -35.09 14.70 -28.50
C LYS A 255 -33.89 14.10 -29.22
N GLU A 256 -33.41 14.75 -30.27
CA GLU A 256 -32.22 14.33 -31.01
C GLU A 256 -30.95 14.36 -30.14
N MET A 257 -30.74 15.44 -29.39
CA MET A 257 -29.63 15.56 -28.44
C MET A 257 -29.73 14.51 -27.33
N ALA A 258 -30.92 14.24 -26.80
CA ALA A 258 -31.12 13.20 -25.79
C ALA A 258 -30.80 11.80 -26.33
N SER A 259 -31.21 11.48 -27.58
CA SER A 259 -30.82 10.21 -28.20
C SER A 259 -29.31 10.11 -28.42
N GLY A 260 -28.66 11.18 -28.90
CA GLY A 260 -27.21 11.19 -29.11
C GLY A 260 -26.40 11.15 -27.82
N VAL A 261 -26.90 11.72 -26.72
CA VAL A 261 -26.29 11.61 -25.39
C VAL A 261 -26.45 10.19 -24.85
N ASN A 262 -27.60 9.54 -25.04
CA ASN A 262 -27.80 8.15 -24.61
C ASN A 262 -26.83 7.19 -25.31
N THR A 263 -26.68 7.28 -26.64
CA THR A 263 -25.74 6.40 -27.35
C THR A 263 -24.30 6.62 -26.89
N ARG A 264 -23.87 7.87 -26.68
CA ARG A 264 -22.54 8.18 -26.14
C ARG A 264 -22.33 7.64 -24.71
N ILE A 265 -23.37 7.69 -23.87
CA ILE A 265 -23.32 7.12 -22.52
C ILE A 265 -23.13 5.60 -22.58
N ASP A 266 -23.88 4.93 -23.46
CA ASP A 266 -23.78 3.48 -23.63
C ASP A 266 -22.38 3.08 -24.16
N ASP A 267 -21.85 3.82 -25.14
CA ASP A 267 -20.50 3.62 -25.67
C ASP A 267 -19.42 3.84 -24.59
N LEU A 268 -19.51 4.93 -23.81
CA LEU A 268 -18.58 5.23 -22.73
C LEU A 268 -18.66 4.19 -21.61
N GLN A 269 -19.85 3.70 -21.29
CA GLN A 269 -20.03 2.65 -20.29
C GLN A 269 -19.36 1.35 -20.75
N MET A 270 -19.45 1.01 -22.03
CA MET A 270 -18.73 -0.13 -22.60
C MET A 270 -17.21 0.03 -22.47
N VAL A 271 -16.67 1.20 -22.82
CA VAL A 271 -15.23 1.49 -22.69
C VAL A 271 -14.78 1.47 -21.24
N LEU A 272 -15.59 2.00 -20.32
CA LEU A 272 -15.27 2.02 -18.89
C LEU A 272 -15.21 0.61 -18.30
N ASN A 273 -16.16 -0.26 -18.66
CA ASN A 273 -16.15 -1.66 -18.26
C ASN A 273 -14.93 -2.41 -18.83
N GLN A 274 -14.61 -2.22 -20.12
CA GLN A 274 -13.43 -2.82 -20.73
C GLN A 274 -12.12 -2.34 -20.08
N THR A 275 -12.07 -1.06 -19.70
CA THR A 275 -10.91 -0.46 -19.00
C THR A 275 -10.74 -1.05 -17.62
N GLU A 276 -11.83 -1.20 -16.86
CA GLU A 276 -11.83 -1.87 -15.55
C GLU A 276 -11.40 -3.33 -15.66
N ASP A 277 -11.92 -4.08 -16.63
CA ASP A 277 -11.55 -5.47 -16.86
C ASP A 277 -10.07 -5.61 -17.25
N HIS A 278 -9.53 -4.68 -18.05
CA HIS A 278 -8.09 -4.62 -18.35
C HIS A 278 -7.27 -4.33 -17.09
N ARG A 279 -7.65 -3.31 -16.32
CA ARG A 279 -7.00 -2.96 -15.04
C ARG A 279 -6.99 -4.14 -14.07
N GLN A 280 -8.13 -4.81 -13.91
CA GLN A 280 -8.29 -5.98 -13.05
C GLN A 280 -7.36 -7.12 -13.49
N ARG A 281 -7.24 -7.39 -14.79
CA ARG A 281 -6.34 -8.43 -15.33
C ARG A 281 -4.86 -8.11 -15.06
N VAL A 282 -4.43 -6.86 -15.29
CA VAL A 282 -3.06 -6.41 -15.02
C VAL A 282 -2.75 -6.52 -13.53
N LEU A 283 -3.65 -6.04 -12.66
CA LEU A 283 -3.48 -6.12 -11.21
C LEU A 283 -3.47 -7.56 -10.70
N GLN A 284 -4.29 -8.46 -11.24
CA GLN A 284 -4.26 -9.88 -10.90
C GLN A 284 -2.95 -10.55 -11.33
N ALA A 285 -2.42 -10.22 -12.51
CA ALA A 285 -1.13 -10.73 -12.97
C ALA A 285 0.01 -10.25 -12.07
N ALA A 286 0.00 -8.96 -11.69
CA ALA A 286 0.97 -8.39 -10.76
C ALA A 286 0.84 -8.99 -9.35
N ALA A 287 -0.38 -9.18 -8.85
CA ALA A 287 -0.66 -9.70 -7.51
C ALA A 287 -0.11 -11.12 -7.27
N LYS A 288 -0.01 -11.94 -8.32
CA LYS A 288 0.60 -13.28 -8.22
C LYS A 288 2.10 -13.23 -7.87
N ASN A 289 2.83 -12.26 -8.41
CA ASN A 289 4.29 -12.21 -8.33
C ASN A 289 4.83 -11.10 -7.40
N ILE A 290 3.96 -10.20 -6.92
CA ILE A 290 4.35 -9.03 -6.13
C ILE A 290 5.22 -9.38 -4.92
N ARG A 291 4.94 -10.50 -4.23
CA ARG A 291 5.71 -10.96 -3.07
C ARG A 291 7.12 -11.38 -3.45
N VAL A 292 7.24 -12.19 -4.51
CA VAL A 292 8.52 -12.63 -5.07
C VAL A 292 9.35 -11.42 -5.49
N TRP A 293 8.74 -10.44 -6.16
CA TRP A 293 9.40 -9.20 -6.57
C TRP A 293 9.92 -8.38 -5.38
N PHE A 294 9.13 -8.24 -4.31
CA PHE A 294 9.59 -7.59 -3.09
C PHE A 294 10.78 -8.31 -2.45
N ILE A 295 10.74 -9.64 -2.35
CA ILE A 295 11.84 -10.42 -1.76
C ILE A 295 13.10 -10.22 -2.59
N LYS A 296 13.02 -10.36 -3.92
CA LYS A 296 14.15 -10.16 -4.83
C LYS A 296 14.78 -8.78 -4.67
N VAL A 297 13.99 -7.70 -4.79
CA VAL A 297 14.51 -6.32 -4.69
C VAL A 297 15.10 -6.03 -3.31
N ARG A 298 14.49 -6.53 -2.23
CA ARG A 298 15.01 -6.32 -0.87
C ARG A 298 16.29 -7.10 -0.61
N LYS A 299 16.42 -8.33 -1.12
CA LYS A 299 17.67 -9.10 -1.07
C LYS A 299 18.78 -8.37 -1.84
N MET A 300 18.50 -7.89 -3.05
CA MET A 300 19.46 -7.09 -3.84
C MET A 300 19.90 -5.83 -3.09
N LYS A 301 18.95 -5.07 -2.54
CA LYS A 301 19.26 -3.87 -1.74
C LYS A 301 20.15 -4.19 -0.54
N ALA A 302 19.87 -5.29 0.16
CA ALA A 302 20.69 -5.75 1.29
C ALA A 302 22.12 -6.10 0.84
N ILE A 303 22.28 -6.83 -0.27
CA ILE A 303 23.59 -7.19 -0.82
C ILE A 303 24.39 -5.94 -1.18
N TYR A 304 23.83 -5.00 -1.95
CA TYR A 304 24.53 -3.76 -2.29
C TYR A 304 24.84 -2.89 -1.05
N HIS A 305 23.96 -2.90 -0.05
CA HIS A 305 24.24 -2.24 1.22
C HIS A 305 25.41 -2.89 1.96
N THR A 306 25.49 -4.22 1.99
CA THR A 306 26.64 -4.93 2.58
C THR A 306 27.93 -4.74 1.80
N LEU A 307 27.87 -4.71 0.46
CA LEU A 307 29.04 -4.41 -0.39
C LEU A 307 29.58 -2.99 -0.15
N ASN A 308 28.72 -2.05 0.25
CA ASN A 308 29.11 -0.70 0.64
C ASN A 308 29.85 -0.62 2.00
N LEU A 309 29.85 -1.70 2.80
CA LEU A 309 30.66 -1.80 4.02
C LEU A 309 32.09 -2.28 3.72
N CYS A 310 32.30 -2.92 2.56
CA CYS A 310 33.58 -3.44 2.13
C CYS A 310 34.52 -2.32 1.68
N ASN A 311 35.82 -2.50 1.88
CA ASN A 311 36.84 -1.62 1.33
C ASN A 311 37.20 -2.06 -0.10
N ILE A 312 37.54 -1.10 -0.95
CA ILE A 312 37.96 -1.35 -2.32
C ILE A 312 39.48 -1.26 -2.35
N ASP A 313 40.13 -2.29 -2.88
CA ASP A 313 41.57 -2.28 -3.06
C ASP A 313 42.00 -1.16 -4.03
N VAL A 314 43.23 -0.67 -3.93
CA VAL A 314 43.81 0.38 -4.79
C VAL A 314 43.71 0.00 -6.27
N THR A 315 43.74 -1.30 -6.57
CA THR A 315 43.60 -1.85 -7.92
C THR A 315 42.16 -1.86 -8.46
N GLN A 316 41.15 -1.57 -7.63
CA GLN A 316 39.70 -1.65 -7.91
C GLN A 316 39.16 -3.00 -8.40
N LYS A 317 40.00 -4.04 -8.43
CA LYS A 317 39.62 -5.39 -8.92
C LYS A 317 39.20 -6.33 -7.81
N CYS A 318 39.54 -6.01 -6.57
CA CYS A 318 39.25 -6.81 -5.39
C CYS A 318 38.57 -5.95 -4.31
N LEU A 319 37.62 -6.57 -3.63
CA LEU A 319 36.95 -6.06 -2.44
C LEU A 319 37.50 -6.80 -1.22
N ILE A 320 37.84 -6.02 -0.21
CA ILE A 320 38.32 -6.53 1.08
C ILE A 320 37.18 -6.31 2.08
N ALA A 321 36.75 -7.39 2.74
CA ALA A 321 35.76 -7.32 3.80
C ALA A 321 36.35 -7.91 5.08
N GLU A 322 36.03 -7.32 6.22
CA GLU A 322 36.30 -7.90 7.53
C GLU A 322 34.99 -8.38 8.13
N VAL A 323 34.94 -9.65 8.53
CA VAL A 323 33.74 -10.29 9.05
C VAL A 323 34.03 -11.01 10.37
N TRP A 324 33.10 -10.89 11.31
CA TRP A 324 33.04 -11.78 12.47
C TRP A 324 32.28 -13.04 12.10
N CYS A 325 32.85 -14.19 12.42
CA CYS A 325 32.19 -15.48 12.23
C CYS A 325 32.55 -16.47 13.36
N PRO A 326 31.64 -17.41 13.66
CA PRO A 326 31.91 -18.48 14.62
C PRO A 326 33.03 -19.40 14.12
N VAL A 327 33.97 -19.77 15.00
CA VAL A 327 35.08 -20.66 14.66
C VAL A 327 34.58 -22.04 14.21
N ALA A 328 33.47 -22.50 14.78
CA ALA A 328 32.85 -23.78 14.43
C ALA A 328 32.29 -23.83 12.99
N ASP A 329 31.93 -22.68 12.41
CA ASP A 329 31.21 -22.60 11.13
C ASP A 329 32.09 -22.16 9.95
N LEU A 330 33.41 -22.06 10.16
CA LEU A 330 34.35 -21.57 9.16
C LEU A 330 34.36 -22.40 7.88
N ASP A 331 34.25 -23.72 7.98
CA ASP A 331 34.23 -24.61 6.82
C ASP A 331 32.96 -24.42 5.97
N SER A 332 31.83 -24.17 6.64
CA SER A 332 30.56 -23.86 5.97
C SER A 332 30.63 -22.54 5.20
N ILE A 333 31.29 -21.53 5.79
CA ILE A 333 31.51 -20.23 5.14
C ILE A 333 32.43 -20.37 3.93
N GLN A 334 33.52 -21.14 4.05
CA GLN A 334 34.42 -21.40 2.92
C GLN A 334 33.71 -22.14 1.78
N PHE A 335 32.86 -23.11 2.09
CA PHE A 335 32.07 -23.80 1.08
C PHE A 335 31.09 -22.86 0.36
N ALA A 336 30.41 -21.98 1.09
CA ALA A 336 29.53 -20.96 0.51
C ALA A 336 30.30 -19.98 -0.40
N LEU A 337 31.49 -19.56 -0.01
CA LEU A 337 32.37 -18.69 -0.83
C LEU A 337 32.81 -19.38 -2.13
N ARG A 338 33.14 -20.67 -2.08
CA ARG A 338 33.48 -21.46 -3.28
C ARG A 338 32.28 -21.56 -4.22
N ARG A 339 31.10 -21.91 -3.70
CA ARG A 339 29.85 -21.96 -4.49
C ARG A 339 29.54 -20.62 -5.16
N GLY A 340 29.65 -19.51 -4.41
CA GLY A 340 29.43 -18.16 -4.97
C GLY A 340 30.44 -17.79 -6.06
N THR A 341 31.69 -18.24 -5.92
CA THR A 341 32.74 -18.04 -6.94
C THR A 341 32.41 -18.86 -8.21
N GLU A 342 32.01 -20.12 -8.06
CA GLU A 342 31.60 -21.00 -9.18
C GLU A 342 30.36 -20.44 -9.91
N HIS A 343 29.35 -19.95 -9.17
CA HIS A 343 28.15 -19.33 -9.75
C HIS A 343 28.47 -18.07 -10.56
N SER A 344 29.50 -17.32 -10.19
CA SER A 344 29.94 -16.13 -10.95
C SER A 344 30.74 -16.48 -12.21
N GLY A 345 31.19 -17.74 -12.37
CA GLY A 345 32.07 -18.17 -13.45
C GLY A 345 33.51 -17.69 -13.31
N SER A 346 33.90 -17.12 -12.16
CA SER A 346 35.29 -16.72 -11.91
C SER A 346 36.17 -17.94 -11.62
N THR A 347 37.39 -17.92 -12.18
CA THR A 347 38.43 -18.94 -11.92
C THR A 347 39.26 -18.64 -10.67
N VAL A 348 39.18 -17.42 -10.13
CA VAL A 348 39.97 -17.01 -8.96
C VAL A 348 39.19 -17.32 -7.69
N PRO A 349 39.68 -18.21 -6.81
CA PRO A 349 38.98 -18.55 -5.59
C PRO A 349 38.96 -17.36 -4.62
N SER A 350 37.80 -17.16 -3.98
CA SER A 350 37.69 -16.23 -2.85
C SER A 350 38.51 -16.73 -1.66
N ILE A 351 39.33 -15.87 -1.07
CA ILE A 351 40.24 -16.25 0.03
C ILE A 351 39.66 -15.76 1.36
N LEU A 352 39.62 -16.65 2.35
CA LEU A 352 39.28 -16.34 3.74
C LEU A 352 40.54 -16.47 4.59
N ASN A 353 41.02 -15.35 5.13
CA ASN A 353 42.17 -15.30 6.02
C ASN A 353 41.72 -15.05 7.47
N ARG A 354 42.24 -15.81 8.43
CA ARG A 354 41.94 -15.59 9.86
C ARG A 354 42.88 -14.52 10.40
N MET A 355 42.33 -13.48 11.03
CA MET A 355 43.11 -12.42 11.64
C MET A 355 43.09 -12.55 13.17
N GLN A 356 44.26 -12.39 13.77
CA GLN A 356 44.35 -12.15 15.22
C GLN A 356 44.11 -10.67 15.48
N THR A 357 43.20 -10.37 16.39
CA THR A 357 42.84 -9.00 16.76
C THR A 357 42.65 -8.90 18.26
N ASN A 358 42.90 -7.71 18.81
CA ASN A 358 42.64 -7.36 20.20
C ASN A 358 41.26 -6.70 20.39
N GLN A 359 40.48 -6.56 19.32
CA GLN A 359 39.12 -6.02 19.39
C GLN A 359 38.18 -7.02 20.07
N THR A 360 37.17 -6.50 20.78
CA THR A 360 36.14 -7.31 21.43
C THR A 360 35.20 -7.91 20.38
N PRO A 361 35.16 -9.24 20.21
CA PRO A 361 34.23 -9.88 19.30
C PRO A 361 32.77 -9.76 19.77
N PRO A 362 31.80 -9.90 18.86
CA PRO A 362 30.38 -9.93 19.21
C PRO A 362 30.03 -11.22 19.97
N THR A 363 29.08 -11.10 20.90
CA THR A 363 28.53 -12.23 21.64
C THR A 363 27.48 -12.95 20.80
N TYR A 364 27.68 -14.24 20.54
CA TYR A 364 26.70 -15.08 19.82
C TYR A 364 26.36 -16.32 20.65
N ASN A 365 25.05 -16.51 20.87
CA ASN A 365 24.50 -17.65 21.58
C ASN A 365 23.61 -18.43 20.61
N LYS A 366 23.90 -19.71 20.39
CA LYS A 366 23.06 -20.56 19.54
C LYS A 366 21.69 -20.73 20.20
N THR A 367 20.64 -20.19 19.59
CA THR A 367 19.28 -20.33 20.09
C THR A 367 18.47 -21.29 19.22
N ASN A 368 17.68 -22.13 19.88
CA ASN A 368 16.63 -22.91 19.25
C ASN A 368 15.31 -22.16 19.38
N LYS A 369 14.28 -22.61 18.67
CA LYS A 369 12.91 -22.08 18.81
C LYS A 369 12.43 -22.01 20.27
N PHE A 370 12.85 -22.98 21.09
CA PHE A 370 12.53 -22.99 22.51
C PHE A 370 13.36 -22.03 23.36
N THR A 371 14.63 -21.77 23.04
CA THR A 371 15.52 -20.95 23.89
C THR A 371 15.55 -19.47 23.49
N SER A 372 15.19 -19.15 22.24
CA SER A 372 15.21 -17.79 21.68
C SER A 372 14.45 -16.77 22.52
N GLY A 373 13.21 -17.06 22.93
CA GLY A 373 12.46 -16.12 23.77
C GLY A 373 13.06 -15.86 25.17
N PHE A 374 13.87 -16.77 25.73
CA PHE A 374 14.42 -16.64 27.10
C PHE A 374 15.71 -15.87 26.98
N GLN A 375 16.46 -16.14 25.91
CA GLN A 375 17.56 -15.31 25.47
C GLN A 375 17.09 -13.88 25.25
N ASN A 376 15.99 -13.63 24.53
CA ASN A 376 15.46 -12.28 24.32
C ASN A 376 15.10 -11.57 25.63
N ILE A 377 14.58 -12.29 26.65
CA ILE A 377 14.29 -11.71 27.98
C ILE A 377 15.58 -11.30 28.69
N VAL A 378 16.62 -12.14 28.62
CA VAL A 378 17.94 -11.83 29.18
C VAL A 378 18.58 -10.64 28.43
N ASP A 379 18.58 -10.69 27.10
CA ASP A 379 19.18 -9.67 26.23
C ASP A 379 18.47 -8.31 26.36
N ALA A 380 17.19 -8.30 26.73
CA ALA A 380 16.45 -7.07 27.00
C ALA A 380 16.97 -6.30 28.24
N TYR A 381 17.57 -7.00 29.21
CA TYR A 381 18.26 -6.36 30.33
C TYR A 381 19.64 -5.86 29.91
N GLY A 382 20.34 -6.62 29.07
CA GLY A 382 21.61 -6.22 28.48
C GLY A 382 22.28 -7.37 27.73
N ILE A 383 23.11 -7.03 26.75
CA ILE A 383 23.88 -8.02 25.99
C ILE A 383 25.09 -8.42 26.83
N GLY A 384 25.25 -9.73 27.06
CA GLY A 384 26.37 -10.28 27.84
C GLY A 384 27.73 -10.03 27.16
N THR A 385 28.77 -9.92 27.97
CA THR A 385 30.14 -9.76 27.46
C THR A 385 30.66 -11.04 26.81
N TYR A 386 31.67 -10.93 25.94
CA TYR A 386 32.19 -12.08 25.22
C TYR A 386 32.75 -13.15 26.18
N ARG A 387 32.34 -14.41 25.97
CA ARG A 387 32.66 -15.59 26.78
C ARG A 387 32.12 -15.55 28.23
N GLU A 388 31.23 -14.62 28.54
CA GLU A 388 30.52 -14.61 29.80
C GLU A 388 29.59 -15.82 29.93
N ILE A 389 29.28 -16.19 31.18
CA ILE A 389 28.29 -17.22 31.46
C ILE A 389 26.92 -16.66 31.09
N ASN A 390 26.24 -17.31 30.16
CA ASN A 390 24.89 -16.93 29.78
C ASN A 390 23.92 -17.32 30.91
N PRO A 391 23.12 -16.40 31.47
CA PRO A 391 22.13 -16.75 32.49
C PRO A 391 20.91 -17.45 31.89
N ALA A 392 20.69 -17.40 30.56
CA ALA A 392 19.50 -17.95 29.92
C ALA A 392 19.17 -19.41 30.29
N PRO A 393 20.13 -20.36 30.37
CA PRO A 393 19.87 -21.73 30.82
C PRO A 393 19.24 -21.80 32.24
N TYR A 394 19.65 -20.92 33.14
CA TYR A 394 19.09 -20.84 34.50
C TYR A 394 17.75 -20.12 34.50
N THR A 395 17.63 -19.05 33.72
CA THR A 395 16.38 -18.29 33.55
C THR A 395 15.27 -19.17 33.00
N ILE A 396 15.58 -20.18 32.16
CA ILE A 396 14.59 -21.16 31.65
C ILE A 396 13.80 -21.82 32.78
N ILE A 397 14.45 -22.12 33.91
CA ILE A 397 13.89 -22.87 35.04
C ILE A 397 13.44 -21.91 36.16
N THR A 398 14.31 -20.99 36.54
CA THR A 398 14.10 -20.12 37.71
C THR A 398 13.02 -19.07 37.47
N PHE A 399 12.92 -18.52 36.25
CA PHE A 399 11.94 -17.46 35.96
C PHE A 399 10.49 -17.96 36.06
N PRO A 400 10.08 -19.06 35.38
CA PRO A 400 8.73 -19.60 35.54
C PRO A 400 8.43 -20.06 36.97
N PHE A 401 9.43 -20.62 37.67
CA PHE A 401 9.28 -21.07 39.05
C PHE A 401 8.96 -19.91 40.01
N LEU A 402 9.73 -18.81 39.96
CA LEU A 402 9.48 -17.64 40.80
C LEU A 402 8.13 -16.99 40.47
N PHE A 403 7.75 -16.94 39.18
CA PHE A 403 6.43 -16.48 38.77
C PHE A 403 5.30 -17.33 39.36
N ALA A 404 5.45 -18.66 39.37
CA ALA A 404 4.47 -19.59 39.92
C ALA A 404 4.26 -19.40 41.43
N VAL A 405 5.33 -19.13 42.19
CA VAL A 405 5.23 -18.82 43.64
C VAL A 405 4.46 -17.52 43.87
N MET A 406 4.68 -16.50 43.04
CA MET A 406 4.01 -15.20 43.16
C MET A 406 2.54 -15.24 42.73
N PHE A 407 2.19 -16.09 41.75
CA PHE A 407 0.87 -16.16 41.12
C PHE A 407 0.12 -17.45 41.49
N GLY A 408 0.36 -17.98 42.70
CA GLY A 408 -0.01 -19.32 43.15
C GLY A 408 -1.51 -19.60 43.30
N ASP A 409 -2.25 -19.60 42.20
CA ASP A 409 -3.65 -20.02 42.10
C ASP A 409 -3.78 -21.15 41.06
N PHE A 410 -4.32 -22.28 41.52
CA PHE A 410 -4.53 -23.47 40.70
C PHE A 410 -5.53 -23.27 39.56
N GLY A 411 -6.62 -22.53 39.80
CA GLY A 411 -7.65 -22.27 38.79
C GLY A 411 -7.12 -21.39 37.65
N HIS A 412 -6.41 -20.32 38.01
CA HIS A 412 -5.74 -19.46 37.03
C HIS A 412 -4.61 -20.20 36.29
N GLY A 413 -3.87 -21.09 36.97
CA GLY A 413 -2.85 -21.94 36.37
C GLY A 413 -3.38 -22.86 35.26
N ILE A 414 -4.54 -23.50 35.48
CA ILE A 414 -5.22 -24.32 34.47
C ILE A 414 -5.62 -23.46 33.26
N LEU A 415 -6.22 -22.30 33.47
CA LEU A 415 -6.64 -21.41 32.38
C LEU A 415 -5.45 -20.94 31.54
N MET A 416 -4.36 -20.51 32.18
CA MET A 416 -3.13 -20.09 31.50
C MET A 416 -2.51 -21.22 30.68
N THR A 417 -2.57 -22.45 31.19
CA THR A 417 -2.08 -23.65 30.47
C THR A 417 -2.93 -23.96 29.24
N LEU A 418 -4.25 -23.88 29.35
CA LEU A 418 -5.16 -24.10 28.21
C LEU A 418 -4.91 -23.06 27.09
N ILE A 419 -4.78 -21.78 27.46
CA ILE A 419 -4.47 -20.72 26.50
C ILE A 419 -3.10 -20.96 25.86
N ALA A 420 -2.12 -21.34 26.67
CA ALA A 420 -0.76 -21.61 26.20
C ALA A 420 -0.71 -22.75 25.18
N VAL A 421 -1.34 -23.89 25.51
CA VAL A 421 -1.44 -25.05 24.60
C VAL A 421 -2.20 -24.68 23.33
N TRP A 422 -3.29 -23.93 23.44
CA TRP A 422 -4.05 -23.46 22.27
C TRP A 422 -3.19 -22.63 21.30
N MET A 423 -2.32 -21.76 21.82
CA MET A 423 -1.41 -20.96 20.99
C MET A 423 -0.32 -21.80 20.33
N VAL A 424 0.24 -22.80 21.03
CA VAL A 424 1.23 -23.72 20.47
C VAL A 424 0.63 -24.60 19.38
N VAL A 425 -0.56 -25.14 19.60
CA VAL A 425 -1.26 -25.98 18.60
C VAL A 425 -1.62 -25.18 17.35
N ARG A 426 -1.96 -23.89 17.50
CA ARG A 426 -2.33 -23.01 16.37
C ARG A 426 -1.18 -22.15 15.84
N GLU A 427 0.06 -22.45 16.23
CA GLU A 427 1.21 -21.60 15.92
C GLU A 427 1.38 -21.31 14.43
N SER A 428 1.24 -22.33 13.57
CA SER A 428 1.37 -22.18 12.11
C SER A 428 0.31 -21.25 11.50
N ARG A 429 -0.93 -21.32 12.01
CA ARG A 429 -2.04 -20.44 11.59
C ARG A 429 -1.89 -19.02 12.13
N ILE A 430 -1.33 -18.89 13.34
CA ILE A 430 -1.03 -17.58 13.91
C ILE A 430 0.11 -16.94 13.10
N LEU A 431 1.22 -17.63 12.85
CA LEU A 431 2.33 -17.10 12.05
C LEU A 431 1.92 -16.67 10.63
N SER A 432 1.00 -17.39 9.98
CA SER A 432 0.60 -17.09 8.59
C SER A 432 -0.34 -15.90 8.42
N GLN A 433 -1.05 -15.48 9.48
CA GLN A 433 -1.92 -14.31 9.40
C GLN A 433 -1.08 -13.02 9.43
N LYS A 434 -1.32 -12.07 8.51
CA LYS A 434 -0.70 -10.74 8.56
C LYS A 434 -1.60 -9.83 9.40
N SER A 435 -1.16 -9.39 10.58
CA SER A 435 -1.91 -8.39 11.36
C SER A 435 -0.98 -7.29 11.84
N ASP A 436 -1.41 -6.05 11.69
CA ASP A 436 -0.68 -4.85 12.10
C ASP A 436 -0.81 -4.56 13.61
N ASN A 437 -1.55 -5.39 14.35
CA ASN A 437 -1.67 -5.25 15.80
C ASN A 437 -0.37 -5.70 16.48
N GLU A 438 0.25 -4.79 17.24
CA GLU A 438 1.42 -5.05 18.11
C GLU A 438 1.19 -6.24 19.05
N VAL A 439 -0.07 -6.45 19.45
CA VAL A 439 -0.51 -7.58 20.27
C VAL A 439 -0.12 -8.91 19.63
N LYS A 440 -0.06 -9.04 18.30
CA LYS A 440 0.38 -10.30 17.68
C LYS A 440 1.87 -10.51 17.72
N TRP A 441 2.66 -9.46 17.53
CA TRP A 441 4.12 -9.53 17.75
C TRP A 441 4.41 -9.91 19.20
N GLN A 442 3.67 -9.32 20.13
CA GLN A 442 3.67 -9.74 21.53
C GLN A 442 3.16 -11.17 21.73
N ILE A 443 2.17 -11.65 20.95
CA ILE A 443 1.65 -13.03 21.00
C ILE A 443 2.63 -14.04 20.42
N VAL A 444 3.46 -13.68 19.45
CA VAL A 444 4.50 -14.58 18.88
C VAL A 444 5.72 -14.61 19.81
N LEU A 445 6.10 -13.47 20.38
CA LEU A 445 7.02 -13.41 21.52
C LEU A 445 6.45 -14.17 22.73
N SER A 446 5.14 -14.10 22.95
CA SER A 446 4.45 -14.82 24.02
C SER A 446 4.17 -16.27 23.67
N SER A 447 4.13 -16.70 22.41
CA SER A 447 3.96 -18.12 22.05
C SER A 447 5.23 -18.89 22.36
N ALA A 448 6.39 -18.24 22.23
CA ALA A 448 7.63 -18.72 22.84
C ALA A 448 7.50 -18.76 24.37
N PHE A 449 6.96 -17.71 25.01
CA PHE A 449 6.66 -17.66 26.46
C PHE A 449 5.63 -18.72 26.92
N GLN A 450 4.69 -19.12 26.07
CA GLN A 450 3.57 -20.01 26.39
C GLN A 450 3.88 -21.47 26.10
N GLN A 451 4.80 -21.79 25.17
CA GLN A 451 5.50 -23.08 25.24
C GLN A 451 6.10 -23.33 26.63
N ARG A 452 6.40 -22.27 27.40
CA ARG A 452 7.19 -22.32 28.63
C ARG A 452 6.42 -22.23 29.92
N VAL A 453 5.16 -21.78 29.91
CA VAL A 453 4.25 -21.93 31.06
C VAL A 453 3.61 -23.33 31.04
N ALA A 454 3.25 -23.84 29.85
CA ALA A 454 2.63 -25.15 29.70
C ALA A 454 3.52 -26.33 30.14
N ALA A 455 4.84 -26.22 30.02
CA ALA A 455 5.77 -27.27 30.46
C ALA A 455 5.91 -27.37 32.00
N TRP A 456 5.48 -26.34 32.75
CA TRP A 456 5.66 -26.26 34.20
C TRP A 456 4.34 -26.31 34.99
N PHE A 457 3.21 -25.99 34.37
CA PHE A 457 1.87 -26.17 34.94
C PHE A 457 1.21 -27.51 34.59
N THR A 458 1.98 -28.51 34.15
CA THR A 458 1.66 -29.92 34.41
C THR A 458 2.24 -30.30 35.78
N PRO A 459 1.57 -29.99 36.92
CA PRO A 459 1.90 -30.68 38.14
C PRO A 459 1.50 -32.15 37.92
N ILE A 460 2.39 -33.07 38.26
CA ILE A 460 1.96 -34.27 38.99
C ILE A 460 0.94 -35.13 38.21
N LEU A 461 1.35 -35.72 37.10
CA LEU A 461 0.69 -36.93 36.55
C LEU A 461 1.60 -38.17 36.54
N PHE A 462 2.69 -38.14 37.31
CA PHE A 462 3.32 -39.34 37.84
C PHE A 462 3.87 -39.06 39.25
N PRO A 463 3.03 -39.13 40.31
CA PRO A 463 3.50 -39.61 41.59
C PRO A 463 3.46 -41.16 41.57
N LEU A 464 4.60 -41.78 41.89
CA LEU A 464 4.68 -43.12 42.49
C LEU A 464 3.95 -44.28 41.76
N SER A 465 4.74 -45.01 40.95
CA SER A 465 4.80 -46.48 41.04
C SER A 465 6.14 -46.96 40.52
#